data_AF-A0A969BS17-F1
#
_entry.id   AF-A0A969BS17-F1
#
_cell.length_a   1.000
_cell.length_b   1.000
_cell.length_c   1.000
_cell.angle_alpha   90.00
_cell.angle_beta   90.00
_cell.angle_gamma   90.00
#
_symmetry.space_group_name_H-M   'P 1'
#
loop_
_entity.id
_entity.type
_entity.pdbx_description
1 polymer ?
#
loop_
_entity_poly.entity_id
_entity_poly.type
_entity_poly.pdbx_seq_one_letter_code
_entity_poly.pdbx_strand_id
1 'polypeptide(L)'
;MLVYLKNVTVKDPRFNLSGANEVKVFFGKKPPKDGAKTTDEKPEKSKFGGNIDVDFGEVEKIVATGAVLLEQIATEEGKEPIKASGAIFSYHVKEDQATISGGFPWVIQGTTYLRAKQPNLTLRLSPKAGTFNTEGDWEMGGNIEQKK
;
A
#
# COMPACT_ATOMS: atom_id res chain seq x y z
N MET A 1 4.11 -16.56 -0.11
CA MET A 1 3.77 -15.43 -1.02
C MET A 1 2.61 -15.87 -1.90
N LEU A 2 1.62 -15.00 -2.10
CA LEU A 2 0.53 -15.20 -3.06
C LEU A 2 0.68 -14.22 -4.23
N VAL A 3 0.34 -14.65 -5.44
CA VAL A 3 0.40 -13.82 -6.66
C VAL A 3 -0.96 -13.83 -7.36
N TYR A 4 -1.46 -12.65 -7.71
CA TYR A 4 -2.70 -12.42 -8.44
C TYR A 4 -2.38 -11.72 -9.75
N LEU A 5 -3.08 -12.07 -10.84
CA LEU A 5 -2.84 -11.54 -12.18
C LEU A 5 -4.13 -11.04 -12.82
N LYS A 6 -4.00 -10.09 -13.75
CA LYS A 6 -5.05 -9.48 -14.59
C LYS A 6 -6.10 -8.66 -13.80
N ASN A 7 -5.97 -7.34 -13.84
CA ASN A 7 -6.95 -6.39 -13.29
C ASN A 7 -7.29 -6.66 -11.81
N VAL A 8 -6.25 -6.72 -10.98
CA VAL A 8 -6.39 -7.02 -9.56
C VAL A 8 -6.79 -5.77 -8.80
N THR A 9 -7.75 -5.92 -7.89
CA THR A 9 -8.11 -4.90 -6.89
C THR A 9 -7.70 -5.40 -5.51
N VAL A 10 -7.06 -4.56 -4.70
CA VAL A 10 -6.77 -4.82 -3.29
C VAL A 10 -7.65 -3.91 -2.45
N LYS A 11 -8.37 -4.50 -1.50
CA LYS A 11 -9.15 -3.80 -0.48
C LYS A 11 -8.42 -3.96 0.84
N ASP A 12 -7.81 -2.88 1.30
CA ASP A 12 -7.15 -2.80 2.59
C ASP A 12 -7.88 -1.76 3.45
N PRO A 13 -8.01 -1.94 4.79
CA PRO A 13 -8.66 -0.94 5.64
C PRO A 13 -8.09 0.49 5.50
N ARG A 14 -6.83 0.62 5.07
CA ARG A 14 -6.14 1.91 4.90
C ARG A 14 -6.33 2.50 3.50
N PHE A 15 -6.51 1.67 2.47
CA PHE A 15 -6.58 2.12 1.07
C PHE A 15 -7.24 1.10 0.14
N ASN A 16 -7.77 1.60 -0.97
CA ASN A 16 -8.09 0.81 -2.15
C ASN A 16 -6.93 0.89 -3.14
N LEU A 17 -6.60 -0.23 -3.77
CA LEU A 17 -5.65 -0.28 -4.88
C LEU A 17 -6.30 -0.95 -6.09
N SER A 18 -6.18 -0.34 -7.26
CA SER A 18 -6.75 -0.83 -8.52
C SER A 18 -5.79 -0.63 -9.69
N GLY A 19 -6.13 -1.15 -10.87
CA GLY A 19 -5.34 -1.01 -12.11
C GLY A 19 -4.05 -1.84 -12.15
N ALA A 20 -3.83 -2.69 -11.15
CA ALA A 20 -2.70 -3.60 -11.10
C ALA A 20 -2.90 -4.79 -12.06
N ASN A 21 -1.87 -5.07 -12.86
CA ASN A 21 -1.77 -6.27 -13.68
C ASN A 21 -1.26 -7.47 -12.88
N GLU A 22 -0.42 -7.21 -11.88
CA GLU A 22 0.11 -8.21 -10.96
C GLU A 22 0.09 -7.66 -9.53
N VAL A 23 -0.32 -8.49 -8.57
CA VAL A 23 -0.17 -8.22 -7.14
C VAL A 23 0.51 -9.40 -6.47
N LYS A 24 1.57 -9.13 -5.70
CA LYS A 24 2.27 -10.07 -4.85
C LYS A 24 2.03 -9.71 -3.38
N VAL A 25 1.56 -10.67 -2.60
CA VAL A 25 1.35 -10.53 -1.14
C VAL A 25 2.34 -11.43 -0.42
N PHE A 26 3.17 -10.83 0.42
CA PHE A 26 4.15 -11.49 1.26
C PHE A 26 3.63 -11.58 2.68
N PHE A 27 3.83 -12.74 3.30
CA PHE A 27 3.36 -13.04 4.65
C PHE A 27 4.58 -13.32 5.53
N GLY A 28 4.56 -12.78 6.75
CA GLY A 28 5.61 -12.98 7.73
C GLY A 28 5.66 -14.43 8.22
N LYS A 29 6.83 -14.85 8.71
CA LYS A 29 6.95 -16.11 9.43
C LYS A 29 6.29 -15.99 10.80
N LYS A 30 5.48 -16.97 11.19
CA LYS A 30 5.00 -17.03 12.58
C LYS A 30 6.19 -17.26 13.51
N PRO A 31 6.23 -16.62 14.69
CA PRO A 31 7.22 -16.97 15.70
C PRO A 31 7.08 -18.47 16.04
N PRO A 32 8.20 -19.18 16.31
CA PRO A 32 8.12 -20.55 16.82
C PRO A 32 7.23 -20.56 18.06
N LYS A 33 6.29 -21.51 18.13
CA LYS A 33 5.49 -21.73 19.34
C LYS A 33 6.38 -22.36 20.43
N ASP A 34 7.25 -21.58 21.04
CA ASP A 34 7.88 -21.98 22.29
C ASP A 34 6.95 -21.60 23.45
N GLY A 35 6.37 -22.61 24.09
CA GLY A 35 5.65 -22.47 25.35
C GLY A 35 4.12 -22.41 25.23
N ALA A 36 3.49 -23.53 24.86
CA ALA A 36 2.06 -23.70 25.07
C ALA A 36 1.74 -23.76 26.58
N LYS A 37 1.14 -22.69 27.11
CA LYS A 37 0.14 -22.78 28.18
C LYS A 37 -1.18 -22.19 27.67
N THR A 38 -2.06 -23.12 27.30
CA THR A 38 -3.52 -23.07 27.28
C THR A 38 -4.18 -21.69 27.30
N THR A 39 -4.65 -21.28 26.12
CA THR A 39 -6.02 -20.78 25.94
C THR A 39 -6.47 -21.16 24.53
N ASP A 40 -7.63 -21.82 24.46
CA ASP A 40 -8.29 -22.26 23.24
C ASP A 40 -8.77 -21.05 22.43
N GLU A 41 -7.89 -20.46 21.62
CA GLU A 41 -8.30 -19.66 20.47
C GLU A 41 -7.78 -20.37 19.21
N LYS A 42 -8.71 -21.07 18.55
CA LYS A 42 -8.47 -21.78 17.30
C LYS A 42 -7.98 -20.75 16.27
N PRO A 43 -6.76 -20.88 15.72
CA PRO A 43 -6.28 -19.94 14.72
C PRO A 43 -7.22 -20.01 13.52
N GLU A 44 -7.78 -18.86 13.15
CA GLU A 44 -8.72 -18.73 12.04
C GLU A 44 -7.98 -19.10 10.74
N LYS A 45 -8.13 -20.36 10.31
CA LYS A 45 -7.57 -20.81 9.04
C LYS A 45 -8.32 -20.10 7.92
N SER A 46 -7.62 -19.21 7.23
CA SER A 46 -8.13 -18.59 6.00
C SER A 46 -8.31 -19.67 4.94
N LYS A 47 -9.55 -19.98 4.55
CA LYS A 47 -9.84 -20.92 3.45
C LYS A 47 -9.42 -20.28 2.13
N PHE A 48 -8.40 -20.84 1.47
CA PHE A 48 -8.03 -20.45 0.11
C PHE A 48 -8.55 -21.49 -0.88
N GLY A 49 -9.30 -21.06 -1.91
CA GLY A 49 -9.70 -21.93 -3.02
C GLY A 49 -10.51 -23.17 -2.62
N GLY A 50 -11.49 -23.02 -1.73
CA GLY A 50 -12.52 -24.03 -1.46
C GLY A 50 -12.10 -25.25 -0.62
N ASN A 51 -10.83 -25.69 -0.64
CA ASN A 51 -10.41 -26.92 0.04
C ASN A 51 -8.96 -26.95 0.56
N ILE A 52 -8.22 -25.83 0.55
CA ILE A 52 -6.85 -25.78 1.07
C ILE A 52 -6.83 -25.02 2.39
N ASP A 53 -6.65 -25.76 3.48
CA ASP A 53 -6.34 -25.23 4.81
C ASP A 53 -4.88 -24.76 4.81
N VAL A 54 -4.66 -23.50 4.43
CA VAL A 54 -3.35 -22.84 4.51
C VAL A 54 -3.34 -21.87 5.67
N ASP A 55 -2.37 -22.05 6.57
CA ASP A 55 -2.17 -21.16 7.70
C ASP A 55 -1.11 -20.11 7.34
N PHE A 56 -1.53 -19.02 6.70
CA PHE A 56 -0.65 -17.89 6.40
C PHE A 56 -0.35 -17.11 7.69
N GLY A 57 0.88 -16.58 7.82
CA GLY A 57 1.18 -15.55 8.82
C GLY A 57 0.49 -14.23 8.48
N GLU A 58 0.78 -13.17 9.25
CA GLU A 58 0.28 -11.83 8.94
C GLU A 58 0.86 -11.28 7.64
N VAL A 59 0.12 -10.40 6.96
CA VAL A 59 0.61 -9.70 5.76
C VAL A 59 1.76 -8.78 6.15
N GLU A 60 2.93 -9.01 5.56
CA GLU A 60 4.13 -8.22 5.79
C GLU A 60 4.29 -7.13 4.72
N LYS A 61 4.10 -7.52 3.45
CA LYS A 61 4.34 -6.64 2.30
C LYS A 61 3.37 -6.90 1.17
N ILE A 62 2.94 -5.83 0.52
CA ILE A 62 2.16 -5.86 -0.71
C ILE A 62 3.01 -5.22 -1.81
N VAL A 63 3.08 -5.84 -2.99
CA VAL A 63 3.68 -5.25 -4.18
C VAL A 63 2.69 -5.36 -5.32
N ALA A 64 2.41 -4.26 -6.00
CA ALA A 64 1.53 -4.23 -7.16
C ALA A 64 2.25 -3.57 -8.35
N THR A 65 2.06 -4.11 -9.55
CA THR A 65 2.60 -3.52 -10.78
C THR A 65 1.51 -3.40 -11.84
N GLY A 66 1.60 -2.39 -12.70
CA GLY A 66 0.57 -2.05 -13.69
C GLY A 66 0.24 -0.57 -13.66
N ALA A 67 -0.93 -0.16 -14.16
CA ALA A 67 -1.39 1.22 -14.05
C ALA A 67 -2.04 1.42 -12.67
N VAL A 68 -1.22 1.39 -11.61
CA VAL A 68 -1.71 1.33 -10.23
C VAL A 68 -2.34 2.65 -9.83
N LEU A 69 -3.54 2.59 -9.25
CA LEU A 69 -4.20 3.70 -8.57
C LEU A 69 -4.44 3.34 -7.11
N LEU A 70 -3.89 4.15 -6.21
CA LEU A 70 -4.14 4.12 -4.77
C LEU A 70 -5.15 5.20 -4.40
N GLU A 71 -6.17 4.83 -3.64
CA GLU A 71 -7.15 5.72 -3.03
C GLU A 71 -7.18 5.44 -1.52
N GLN A 72 -6.63 6.34 -0.71
CA GLN A 72 -6.58 6.20 0.74
C GLN A 72 -8.00 6.31 1.34
N ILE A 73 -8.33 5.40 2.27
CA ILE A 73 -9.67 5.31 2.90
C ILE A 73 -9.68 5.97 4.29
N ALA A 74 -8.55 5.96 5.00
CA ALA A 74 -8.44 6.47 6.35
C ALA A 74 -7.35 7.55 6.43
N THR A 75 -7.66 8.64 7.11
CA THR A 75 -6.68 9.66 7.49
C THR A 75 -6.80 9.96 8.97
N GLU A 76 -5.69 10.36 9.58
CA GLU A 76 -5.71 11.01 10.88
C GLU A 76 -6.59 12.28 10.81
N GLU A 77 -7.20 12.65 11.94
CA GLU A 77 -8.11 13.79 12.01
C GLU A 77 -7.43 15.07 11.49
N GLY A 78 -8.06 15.73 10.51
CA GLY A 78 -7.53 16.94 9.88
C GLY A 78 -6.59 16.71 8.68
N LYS A 79 -6.39 15.48 8.22
CA LYS A 79 -5.66 15.19 6.98
C LYS A 79 -6.60 14.77 5.84
N GLU A 80 -6.39 15.38 4.68
CA GLU A 80 -7.10 15.00 3.46
C GLU A 80 -6.57 13.65 2.92
N PRO A 81 -7.42 12.77 2.40
CA PRO A 81 -6.99 11.50 1.82
C PRO A 81 -6.07 11.67 0.62
N ILE A 82 -5.10 10.75 0.50
CA ILE A 82 -4.20 10.71 -0.64
C ILE A 82 -4.80 9.87 -1.77
N LYS A 83 -4.78 10.44 -2.98
CA LYS A 83 -4.94 9.70 -4.24
C LYS A 83 -3.64 9.74 -5.01
N ALA A 84 -3.10 8.59 -5.38
CA ALA A 84 -1.79 8.53 -6.03
C ALA A 84 -1.72 7.41 -7.07
N SER A 85 -0.88 7.58 -8.09
CA SER A 85 -0.74 6.59 -9.16
C SER A 85 0.68 6.52 -9.69
N GLY A 86 1.05 5.35 -10.19
CA GLY A 86 2.34 5.04 -10.79
C GLY A 86 2.35 3.62 -11.34
N ALA A 87 3.49 3.18 -11.87
CA ALA A 87 3.61 1.85 -12.47
C ALA A 87 3.83 0.73 -11.44
N ILE A 88 4.39 1.08 -10.28
CA ILE A 88 4.78 0.16 -9.21
C ILE A 88 4.32 0.75 -7.88
N PHE A 89 3.62 -0.07 -7.09
CA PHE A 89 3.32 0.21 -5.70
C PHE A 89 3.98 -0.85 -4.82
N SER A 90 4.53 -0.43 -3.70
CA SER A 90 4.88 -1.36 -2.62
C SER A 90 4.44 -0.80 -1.28
N TYR A 91 4.05 -1.68 -0.36
CA TYR A 91 3.69 -1.29 1.00
C TYR A 91 4.21 -2.29 2.01
N HIS A 92 4.98 -1.78 2.95
CA HIS A 92 5.49 -2.47 4.13
C HIS A 92 4.56 -2.18 5.31
N VAL A 93 3.79 -3.19 5.72
CA VAL A 93 2.63 -3.04 6.61
C VAL A 93 3.03 -2.58 8.02
N LYS A 94 4.13 -3.13 8.54
CA LYS A 94 4.61 -2.88 9.90
C LYS A 94 5.22 -1.48 10.01
N GLU A 95 6.07 -1.12 9.05
CA GLU A 95 6.77 0.16 8.98
C GLU A 95 5.86 1.32 8.54
N ASP A 96 4.64 0.99 8.10
CA ASP A 96 3.72 1.92 7.46
C ASP A 96 4.36 2.72 6.30
N GLN A 97 5.17 2.03 5.50
CA GLN A 97 5.92 2.66 4.43
C GLN A 97 5.42 2.16 3.08
N ALA A 98 4.72 3.02 2.36
CA ALA A 98 4.35 2.79 0.97
C ALA A 98 5.26 3.55 0.01
N THR A 99 5.46 3.00 -1.18
CA THR A 99 6.10 3.69 -2.30
C THR A 99 5.27 3.56 -3.55
N ILE A 100 5.21 4.64 -4.33
CA ILE A 100 4.68 4.64 -5.69
C ILE A 100 5.77 5.17 -6.61
N SER A 101 6.13 4.41 -7.63
CA SER A 101 7.16 4.77 -8.60
C SER A 101 6.84 4.20 -9.97
N GLY A 102 7.73 4.43 -10.94
CA GLY A 102 7.60 3.92 -12.29
C GLY A 102 6.69 4.77 -13.19
N GLY A 103 7.07 4.93 -14.45
CA GLY A 103 6.39 5.88 -15.35
C GLY A 103 6.52 7.31 -14.83
N PHE A 104 5.45 8.10 -14.90
CA PHE A 104 5.41 9.47 -14.37
C PHE A 104 4.39 9.52 -13.22
N PRO A 105 4.78 9.15 -11.98
CA PRO A 105 3.85 9.08 -10.89
C PRO A 105 3.27 10.45 -10.53
N TRP A 106 2.10 10.43 -9.90
CA TRP A 106 1.43 11.63 -9.42
C TRP A 106 0.71 11.37 -8.10
N VAL A 107 0.47 12.44 -7.36
CA VAL A 107 -0.26 12.44 -6.10
C VAL A 107 -1.16 13.66 -5.99
N ILE A 108 -2.33 13.47 -5.38
CA ILE A 108 -3.29 14.51 -5.01
C ILE A 108 -3.61 14.30 -3.52
N GLN A 109 -3.58 15.40 -2.76
CA GLN A 109 -4.03 15.44 -1.38
C GLN A 109 -4.76 16.77 -1.14
N GLY A 110 -6.08 16.71 -0.96
CA GLY A 110 -6.93 17.91 -0.91
C GLY A 110 -6.82 18.72 -2.20
N THR A 111 -6.39 19.97 -2.09
CA THR A 111 -6.18 20.86 -3.27
C THR A 111 -4.78 20.77 -3.85
N THR A 112 -3.84 20.12 -3.16
CA THR A 112 -2.44 20.02 -3.57
C THR A 112 -2.26 18.85 -4.52
N TYR A 113 -1.52 19.06 -5.61
CA TYR A 113 -1.11 17.99 -6.53
C TYR A 113 0.37 18.09 -6.85
N LEU A 114 0.99 16.93 -7.05
CA LEU A 114 2.34 16.81 -7.59
C LEU A 114 2.32 15.79 -8.74
N ARG A 115 2.97 16.13 -9.85
CA ARG A 115 3.18 15.23 -11.00
C ARG A 115 4.66 15.19 -11.37
N ALA A 116 5.21 13.99 -11.51
CA ALA A 116 6.62 13.84 -11.86
C ALA A 116 6.87 14.42 -13.25
N LYS A 117 7.94 15.22 -13.40
CA LYS A 117 8.39 15.76 -14.69
C LYS A 117 9.44 14.88 -15.38
N GLN A 118 9.91 13.87 -14.68
CA GLN A 118 10.84 12.85 -15.19
C GLN A 118 10.37 11.46 -14.78
N PRO A 119 10.73 10.42 -15.54
CA PRO A 119 10.29 9.08 -15.25
C PRO A 119 10.91 8.55 -13.96
N ASN A 120 10.19 7.64 -13.29
CA ASN A 120 10.68 6.83 -12.17
C ASN A 120 11.05 7.62 -10.90
N LEU A 121 10.55 8.85 -10.73
CA LEU A 121 10.55 9.47 -9.41
C LEU A 121 9.75 8.61 -8.42
N THR A 122 10.02 8.80 -7.13
CA THR A 122 9.40 8.00 -6.07
C THR A 122 8.59 8.90 -5.16
N LEU A 123 7.32 8.56 -4.99
CA LEU A 123 6.49 9.02 -3.89
C LEU A 123 6.65 8.04 -2.74
N ARG A 124 6.98 8.51 -1.54
CA ARG A 124 6.92 7.69 -0.33
C ARG A 124 5.74 8.17 0.50
N LEU A 125 4.91 7.25 0.94
CA LEU A 125 3.66 7.55 1.63
C LEU A 125 3.60 6.80 2.96
N SER A 126 2.88 7.37 3.92
CA SER A 126 2.41 6.68 5.12
C SER A 126 0.89 6.54 5.02
N PRO A 127 0.38 5.35 4.64
CA PRO A 127 -1.05 5.11 4.51
C PRO A 127 -1.86 5.22 5.82
N LYS A 128 -1.23 5.08 7.00
CA LYS A 128 -1.92 5.36 8.27
C LYS A 128 -1.94 6.85 8.58
N ALA A 129 -0.82 7.56 8.40
CA ALA A 129 -0.73 8.98 8.75
C ALA A 129 -1.32 9.93 7.69
N GLY A 130 -1.53 9.45 6.46
CA GLY A 130 -1.95 10.33 5.36
C GLY A 130 -0.89 11.40 5.05
N THR A 131 0.37 11.01 5.04
CA THR A 131 1.48 11.89 4.65
C THR A 131 2.23 11.30 3.47
N PHE A 132 2.87 12.16 2.68
CA PHE A 132 3.79 11.74 1.64
C PHE A 132 5.01 12.67 1.60
N ASN A 133 6.11 12.15 1.07
CA ASN A 133 7.29 12.92 0.73
C ASN A 133 7.84 12.47 -0.63
N THR A 134 8.63 13.34 -1.25
CA THR A 134 9.25 13.07 -2.53
C THR A 134 10.47 13.96 -2.76
N GLU A 135 11.29 13.57 -3.72
CA GLU A 135 12.49 14.26 -4.17
C GLU A 135 12.52 14.30 -5.70
N GLY A 136 13.27 15.25 -6.27
CA GLY A 136 13.45 15.41 -7.71
C GLY A 136 12.55 16.49 -8.33
N ASP A 137 12.42 16.44 -9.66
CA ASP A 137 11.69 17.46 -10.44
C ASP A 137 10.20 17.12 -10.57
N TRP A 138 9.36 17.95 -9.92
CA TRP A 138 7.91 17.80 -9.85
C TRP A 138 7.22 19.07 -10.32
N GLU A 139 6.19 18.90 -11.13
CA GLU A 139 5.17 19.92 -11.32
C GLU A 139 4.27 19.90 -10.09
N MET A 140 4.15 21.05 -9.41
CA MET A 140 3.35 21.18 -8.18
C MET A 140 2.32 22.30 -8.35
N GLY A 141 1.15 22.12 -7.77
CA GLY A 141 0.14 23.18 -7.69
C GLY A 141 -0.88 22.94 -6.59
N GLY A 142 -1.80 23.89 -6.42
CA GLY A 142 -2.78 23.89 -5.34
C GLY A 142 -2.38 24.78 -4.17
N ASN A 143 -3.00 24.55 -3.00
CA ASN A 143 -2.64 25.27 -1.77
C ASN A 143 -1.40 24.62 -1.13
N ILE A 144 -0.25 24.93 -1.70
CA ILE A 144 1.05 24.46 -1.21
C ILE A 144 1.37 25.25 0.06
N GLU A 145 0.75 24.92 1.20
CA GLU A 145 1.31 25.33 2.49
C GLU A 145 2.66 24.62 2.63
N GLN A 146 3.69 25.32 2.16
CA GLN A 146 5.08 24.98 2.40
C GLN A 146 5.29 25.02 3.91
N LYS A 147 5.24 23.85 4.57
CA LYS A 147 5.90 23.72 5.86
C LYS A 147 7.39 23.92 5.62
N LYS A 148 7.83 25.16 5.79
CA LYS A 148 9.22 25.53 6.09
C LYS A 148 9.69 24.82 7.35
#